data_AF-A0A8H7LV15-F1
#
_entry.id   AF-A0A8H7LV15-F1
#
_cell.length_a   1.000
_cell.length_b   1.000
_cell.length_c   1.000
_cell.angle_alpha   90.00
_cell.angle_beta   90.00
_cell.angle_gamma   90.00
#
_symmetry.space_group_name_H-M   'P 1'
#
loop_
_entity.id
_entity.type
_entity.pdbx_description
1 polymer ?
#
loop_
_entity_poly.entity_id
_entity_poly.type
_entity_poly.pdbx_seq_one_letter_code
_entity_poly.pdbx_strand_id
1 'polypeptide(L)'
;MNNDLDLQSILGEPRNSPKLKALIQQLGSLATPPVTSPAADSKTYAGTTYDNYYDIGISLMFTHPTKGSNIDEYVCDSIDVMNVPDAEVGNTRAAKTSSRYRPFPGLPLPLSKRDPSVATDSTSRTKSFTLKPTSVGAEFVQYFGEPGRKGGGTGSAGPGIWCDWPGQGLMVEFGGDEARGPSAWETGAKAVWSVVTLFRPT
;
A
#
# COMPACT_ATOMS: atom_id res chain seq x y z
N MET A 1 -4.39 -21.95 2.64
CA MET A 1 -3.71 -21.49 3.86
C MET A 1 -3.96 -20.00 3.96
N ASN A 2 -4.51 -19.52 5.07
CA ASN A 2 -4.56 -18.07 5.31
C ASN A 2 -3.13 -17.64 5.61
N ASN A 3 -2.53 -16.88 4.70
CA ASN A 3 -1.29 -16.20 4.98
C ASN A 3 -1.67 -14.98 5.83
N ASP A 4 -1.67 -15.12 7.15
CA ASP A 4 -1.87 -13.99 8.06
C ASP A 4 -0.66 -13.06 7.97
N LEU A 5 -0.65 -12.22 6.94
CA LEU A 5 0.33 -11.15 6.75
C LEU A 5 -0.14 -9.93 7.51
N ASP A 6 0.55 -9.60 8.60
CA ASP A 6 0.31 -8.38 9.35
C ASP A 6 1.34 -7.31 8.95
N LEU A 7 1.08 -6.64 7.82
CA LEU A 7 1.92 -5.52 7.35
C LEU A 7 1.94 -4.37 8.36
N GLN A 8 0.83 -4.11 9.03
CA GLN A 8 0.71 -2.98 9.96
C GLN A 8 1.62 -3.17 11.18
N SER A 9 1.91 -4.40 11.56
CA SER A 9 2.86 -4.72 12.62
C SER A 9 4.30 -4.27 12.33
N ILE A 10 4.65 -3.99 11.08
CA ILE A 10 5.98 -3.49 10.69
C ILE A 10 6.09 -1.97 10.89
N LEU A 11 4.98 -1.24 10.94
CA LEU A 11 5.01 0.21 11.16
C LEU A 11 5.67 0.52 12.50
N GLY A 12 6.80 1.21 12.45
CA GLY A 12 7.63 1.52 13.60
C GLY A 12 8.81 0.63 13.88
N GLU A 13 8.91 -0.49 13.17
CA GLU A 13 10.07 -1.36 13.27
C GLU A 13 11.29 -0.67 12.64
N PRO A 14 12.49 -0.84 13.22
CA PRO A 14 13.72 -0.38 12.59
C PRO A 14 14.03 -1.19 11.34
N ARG A 15 14.79 -0.59 10.42
CA ARG A 15 15.16 -1.21 9.13
C ARG A 15 15.84 -2.58 9.24
N ASN A 16 16.53 -2.86 10.35
CA ASN A 16 17.24 -4.12 10.57
C ASN A 16 16.46 -5.13 11.46
N SER A 17 15.20 -4.83 11.80
CA SER A 17 14.44 -5.65 12.75
C SER A 17 14.24 -7.09 12.27
N PRO A 18 14.33 -8.10 13.17
CA PRO A 18 14.07 -9.49 12.80
C PRO A 18 12.66 -9.71 12.23
N LYS A 19 11.69 -8.94 12.72
CA LYS A 19 10.29 -9.00 12.30
C LYS A 19 10.12 -8.57 10.85
N LEU A 20 10.75 -7.45 10.47
CA LEU A 20 10.77 -6.99 9.08
C LEU A 20 11.46 -8.03 8.18
N LYS A 21 12.63 -8.54 8.57
CA LYS A 21 13.35 -9.57 7.79
C LYS A 21 12.50 -10.82 7.57
N ALA A 22 11.79 -11.29 8.59
CA ALA A 22 10.90 -12.44 8.49
C ALA A 22 9.74 -12.17 7.52
N LEU A 23 9.13 -10.98 7.58
CA LEU A 23 8.08 -10.61 6.62
C LEU A 23 8.60 -10.60 5.18
N ILE A 24 9.76 -9.97 4.93
CA ILE A 24 10.36 -9.92 3.59
C ILE A 24 10.63 -11.33 3.05
N GLN A 25 11.18 -12.23 3.87
CA GLN A 25 11.40 -13.63 3.50
C GLN A 25 10.10 -14.37 3.20
N GLN A 26 9.07 -14.16 4.03
CA GLN A 26 7.75 -14.74 3.81
C GLN A 26 7.16 -14.27 2.48
N LEU A 27 7.20 -12.96 2.18
CA LEU A 27 6.75 -12.41 0.91
C LEU A 27 7.54 -12.96 -0.28
N GLY A 28 8.86 -13.15 -0.13
CA GLY A 28 9.70 -13.81 -1.12
C GLY A 28 9.22 -15.24 -1.43
N SER A 29 8.83 -16.01 -0.41
CA SER A 29 8.29 -17.37 -0.59
C SER A 29 6.92 -17.43 -1.26
N LEU A 30 6.11 -16.36 -1.12
CA LEU A 30 4.77 -16.25 -1.71
C LEU A 30 4.82 -15.74 -3.16
N ALA A 31 5.93 -15.11 -3.57
CA ALA A 31 6.11 -14.62 -4.93
C ALA A 31 6.04 -15.75 -5.96
N THR A 32 5.62 -15.42 -7.18
CA THR A 32 5.55 -16.37 -8.29
C THR A 32 6.34 -15.83 -9.48
N PRO A 33 7.52 -16.38 -9.83
CA PRO A 33 8.24 -17.42 -9.10
C PRO A 33 8.74 -16.93 -7.72
N PRO A 34 9.00 -17.85 -6.78
CA PRO A 34 9.54 -17.51 -5.47
C PRO A 34 10.90 -16.81 -5.55
N VAL A 35 11.13 -15.89 -4.61
CA VAL A 35 12.36 -15.09 -4.49
C VAL A 35 13.04 -15.46 -3.18
N THR A 36 14.14 -16.22 -3.26
CA THR A 36 14.82 -16.77 -2.07
C THR A 36 15.52 -15.70 -1.23
N SER A 37 15.96 -14.62 -1.87
CA SER A 37 16.63 -13.49 -1.20
C SER A 37 16.13 -12.17 -1.79
N PRO A 38 14.93 -11.70 -1.39
CA PRO A 38 14.44 -10.40 -1.84
C PRO A 38 15.39 -9.31 -1.35
N ALA A 39 15.91 -8.53 -2.30
CA ALA A 39 16.85 -7.45 -2.01
C ALA A 39 16.16 -6.10 -2.21
N ALA A 40 16.44 -5.16 -1.31
CA ALA A 40 16.00 -3.78 -1.47
C ALA A 40 16.91 -3.01 -2.43
N ASP A 41 16.31 -2.22 -3.31
CA ASP A 41 16.97 -1.07 -3.92
C ASP A 41 16.71 0.16 -3.03
N SER A 42 17.74 0.56 -2.28
CA SER A 42 17.65 1.63 -1.29
C SER A 42 17.91 3.01 -1.88
N LYS A 43 17.00 3.95 -1.62
CA LYS A 43 17.13 5.35 -2.02
C LYS A 43 16.97 6.26 -0.81
N THR A 44 18.02 7.02 -0.50
CA THR A 44 18.02 7.95 0.63
C THR A 44 17.90 9.39 0.15
N TYR A 45 17.00 10.13 0.79
CA TYR A 45 16.80 11.56 0.66
C TYR A 45 16.93 12.19 2.05
N ALA A 46 16.98 13.51 2.14
CA ALA A 46 17.15 14.21 3.42
C ALA A 46 16.07 13.79 4.44
N GLY A 47 16.46 13.00 5.46
CA GLY A 47 15.59 12.53 6.53
C GLY A 47 14.72 11.31 6.22
N THR A 48 14.86 10.69 5.03
CA THR A 48 14.02 9.57 4.61
C THR A 48 14.82 8.55 3.79
N THR A 49 14.64 7.26 4.06
CA THR A 49 15.16 6.17 3.22
C THR A 49 14.04 5.29 2.73
N TYR A 50 14.02 4.98 1.44
CA TYR A 50 13.10 4.04 0.82
C TYR A 50 13.82 2.73 0.54
N ASP A 51 13.28 1.61 1.00
CA ASP A 51 13.67 0.28 0.54
C ASP A 51 12.62 -0.24 -0.43
N ASN A 52 12.97 -0.25 -1.71
CA ASN A 52 12.10 -0.71 -2.79
C ASN A 52 12.37 -2.20 -3.03
N TYR A 53 11.41 -3.07 -2.71
CA TYR A 53 11.50 -4.50 -3.01
C TYR A 53 10.68 -4.83 -4.26
N TYR A 54 11.27 -4.52 -5.41
CA TYR A 54 10.63 -4.64 -6.71
C TYR A 54 10.05 -6.04 -6.98
N ASP A 55 10.79 -7.10 -6.65
CA ASP A 55 10.39 -8.48 -6.95
C ASP A 55 9.21 -9.00 -6.11
N ILE A 56 8.85 -8.33 -5.03
CA ILE A 56 7.75 -8.68 -4.13
C ILE A 56 6.72 -7.55 -3.96
N GLY A 57 6.76 -6.53 -4.83
CA GLY A 57 5.69 -5.55 -4.94
C GLY A 57 5.45 -4.67 -3.71
N ILE A 58 6.49 -4.36 -2.94
CA ILE A 58 6.38 -3.42 -1.80
C ILE A 58 7.49 -2.37 -1.77
N SER A 59 7.17 -1.19 -1.24
CA SER A 59 8.14 -0.16 -0.86
C SER A 59 7.99 0.14 0.64
N LEU A 60 9.11 0.28 1.35
CA LEU A 60 9.12 0.67 2.75
C LEU A 60 9.75 2.05 2.88
N MET A 61 9.06 2.99 3.50
CA MET A 61 9.60 4.30 3.83
C MET A 61 10.05 4.32 5.28
N PHE A 62 11.29 4.70 5.52
CA PHE A 62 11.87 4.88 6.84
C PHE A 62 12.17 6.34 7.12
N THR A 63 11.75 6.84 8.28
CA THR A 63 11.99 8.23 8.73
C THR A 63 12.38 8.24 10.20
N HIS A 64 12.85 9.39 10.68
CA HIS A 64 13.05 9.60 12.11
C HIS A 64 11.70 9.57 12.86
N PRO A 65 11.60 8.86 13.99
CA PRO A 65 10.35 8.74 14.76
C PRO A 65 9.86 10.09 15.30
N THR A 66 10.74 11.07 15.43
CA THR A 66 10.41 12.45 15.79
C THR A 66 10.96 13.40 14.76
N LYS A 67 10.10 14.24 14.18
CA LYS A 67 10.51 15.26 13.20
C LYS A 67 11.59 16.16 13.80
N GLY A 68 12.75 16.26 13.13
CA GLY A 68 13.88 17.07 13.59
C GLY A 68 14.78 16.41 14.63
N SER A 69 14.57 15.13 14.94
CA SER A 69 15.53 14.35 15.73
C SER A 69 16.80 14.08 14.94
N ASN A 70 17.95 14.32 15.56
CA ASN A 70 19.27 13.95 15.03
C ASN A 70 19.72 12.55 15.51
N ILE A 71 18.83 11.79 16.15
CA ILE A 71 19.12 10.42 16.56
C ILE A 71 19.08 9.55 15.30
N ASP A 72 20.16 8.81 15.02
CA ASP A 72 20.30 7.86 13.91
C ASP A 72 19.41 6.61 14.07
N GLU A 73 18.14 6.81 14.41
CA GLU A 73 17.12 5.78 14.49
C GLU A 73 16.04 6.07 13.45
N TYR A 74 16.01 5.21 12.44
CA TYR A 74 15.02 5.25 11.36
C TYR A 74 14.06 4.08 11.55
N VAL A 75 12.77 4.40 11.59
CA VAL A 75 11.69 3.42 11.75
C VAL A 75 10.79 3.42 10.54
N CYS A 76 10.14 2.29 10.26
CA CYS A 76 9.19 2.19 9.16
C CYS A 76 8.00 3.12 9.40
N ASP A 77 7.85 4.12 8.55
CA ASP A 77 6.78 5.12 8.63
C ASP A 77 5.58 4.70 7.79
N SER A 78 5.85 4.23 6.57
CA SER A 78 4.82 3.76 5.65
C SER A 78 5.27 2.56 4.81
N ILE A 79 4.28 1.84 4.30
CA ILE A 79 4.43 0.67 3.44
C ILE A 79 3.54 0.87 2.22
N ASP A 80 4.13 0.94 1.03
CA ASP A 80 3.37 0.91 -0.22
C ASP A 80 3.26 -0.52 -0.71
N VAL A 81 2.03 -0.93 -1.01
CA VAL A 81 1.68 -2.22 -1.62
C VAL A 81 1.31 -1.95 -3.07
N MET A 82 1.92 -2.69 -4.00
CA MET A 82 1.78 -2.44 -5.43
C MET A 82 0.77 -3.42 -6.07
N ASN A 83 -0.21 -2.87 -6.79
CA ASN A 83 -1.09 -3.62 -7.69
C ASN A 83 -0.65 -3.39 -9.13
N VAL A 84 0.38 -4.12 -9.52
CA VAL A 84 0.80 -4.13 -10.92
C VAL A 84 0.02 -5.25 -11.61
N PRO A 85 -0.83 -4.99 -12.61
CA PRO A 85 -1.41 -6.07 -13.40
C PRO A 85 -0.29 -6.82 -14.10
N ASP A 86 -0.31 -8.14 -14.08
CA ASP A 86 0.61 -8.94 -14.88
C ASP A 86 0.53 -8.47 -16.33
N ALA A 87 1.69 -8.18 -16.93
CA ALA A 87 1.79 -7.68 -18.31
C ALA A 87 1.11 -8.60 -19.34
N GLU A 88 0.78 -9.84 -18.95
CA GLU A 88 0.06 -10.86 -19.72
C GLU A 88 -1.43 -10.52 -19.93
N VAL A 89 -2.09 -9.75 -19.05
CA VAL A 89 -3.54 -9.53 -19.13
C VAL A 89 -3.87 -8.21 -19.82
N GLY A 90 -3.53 -8.09 -21.11
CA GLY A 90 -4.19 -7.23 -22.13
C GLY A 90 -4.42 -5.73 -21.86
N ASN A 91 -4.14 -5.20 -20.67
CA ASN A 91 -4.42 -3.84 -20.24
C ASN A 91 -3.16 -2.99 -20.43
N THR A 92 -2.88 -2.73 -21.70
CA THR A 92 -1.63 -2.11 -22.19
C THR A 92 -1.41 -0.67 -21.76
N ARG A 93 -2.30 -0.06 -20.96
CA ARG A 93 -2.16 1.34 -20.48
C ARG A 93 -1.93 1.46 -18.98
N ALA A 94 -2.44 0.54 -18.15
CA ALA A 94 -2.01 0.43 -16.75
C ALA A 94 -0.51 0.03 -16.66
N ALA A 95 0.00 -0.67 -17.68
CA ALA A 95 1.40 -1.05 -17.85
C ALA A 95 2.32 0.08 -18.39
N LYS A 96 1.81 1.28 -18.72
CA LYS A 96 2.61 2.33 -19.41
C LYS A 96 3.50 3.18 -18.53
N THR A 97 3.39 3.07 -17.21
CA THR A 97 4.57 3.29 -16.38
C THR A 97 5.21 1.92 -16.23
N SER A 98 6.41 1.74 -16.76
CA SER A 98 7.22 0.53 -16.59
C SER A 98 7.58 0.39 -15.11
N SER A 99 6.59 0.07 -14.28
CA SER A 99 6.78 -0.14 -12.87
C SER A 99 7.73 -1.32 -12.76
N ARG A 100 8.90 -1.09 -12.18
CA ARG A 100 9.85 -2.16 -11.88
C ARG A 100 9.26 -3.16 -10.89
N TYR A 101 8.18 -2.79 -10.22
CA TYR A 101 7.47 -3.64 -9.27
C TYR A 101 6.73 -4.77 -9.94
N ARG A 102 6.81 -5.94 -9.30
CA ARG A 102 5.92 -7.07 -9.53
C ARG A 102 4.65 -6.92 -8.68
N PRO A 103 3.58 -7.69 -8.95
CA PRO A 103 2.40 -7.70 -8.10
C PRO A 103 2.74 -8.13 -6.68
N PHE A 104 2.10 -7.53 -5.68
CA PHE A 104 2.25 -7.94 -4.29
C PHE A 104 1.77 -9.39 -4.08
N PRO A 105 2.63 -10.32 -3.64
CA PRO A 105 2.27 -11.73 -3.53
C PRO A 105 1.41 -12.07 -2.30
N GLY A 106 1.23 -11.10 -1.40
CA GLY A 106 0.40 -11.25 -0.21
C GLY A 106 -1.10 -11.00 -0.41
N LEU A 107 -1.56 -10.86 -1.65
CA LEU A 107 -2.99 -10.72 -1.95
C LEU A 107 -3.71 -12.08 -1.94
N PRO A 108 -4.98 -12.15 -1.50
CA PRO A 108 -5.77 -11.05 -0.95
C PRO A 108 -5.35 -10.66 0.48
N LEU A 109 -5.32 -9.35 0.77
CA LEU A 109 -4.84 -8.80 2.03
C LEU A 109 -6.01 -8.29 2.90
N PRO A 110 -6.23 -8.82 4.11
CA PRO A 110 -7.25 -8.28 5.01
C PRO A 110 -6.80 -6.94 5.61
N LEU A 111 -7.65 -5.91 5.44
CA LEU A 111 -7.52 -4.61 6.06
C LEU A 111 -8.68 -4.42 7.05
N SER A 112 -8.33 -4.12 8.29
CA SER A 112 -9.32 -3.84 9.34
C SER A 112 -9.52 -2.35 9.49
N LYS A 113 -10.77 -1.93 9.76
CA LYS A 113 -11.02 -0.58 10.27
C LYS A 113 -10.39 -0.41 11.64
N ARG A 114 -9.74 0.73 11.85
CA ARG A 114 -9.40 1.21 13.18
C ARG A 114 -10.58 2.06 13.66
N ASP A 115 -11.23 1.61 14.71
CA ASP A 115 -12.27 2.38 15.40
C ASP A 115 -11.63 3.05 16.62
N PRO A 116 -11.52 4.39 16.66
CA PRO A 116 -10.97 5.08 17.82
C PRO A 116 -11.87 4.99 19.06
N SER A 117 -13.13 4.56 18.92
CA SER A 117 -14.09 4.45 20.02
C SER A 117 -14.14 3.08 20.70
N VAL A 118 -13.48 2.06 20.14
CA VAL A 118 -13.48 0.70 20.70
C VAL A 118 -12.16 0.45 21.42
N ALA A 119 -12.16 0.70 22.72
CA ALA A 119 -11.16 0.11 23.60
C ALA A 119 -11.20 -1.41 23.41
N THR A 120 -10.04 -1.98 23.08
CA THR A 120 -9.70 -3.41 23.02
C THR A 120 -10.75 -4.32 23.66
N ASP A 121 -11.76 -4.73 22.89
CA ASP A 121 -12.62 -5.83 23.30
C ASP A 121 -12.85 -6.76 22.11
N SER A 122 -12.46 -8.02 22.34
CA SER A 122 -11.98 -8.97 21.34
C SER A 122 -13.09 -9.81 20.69
N THR A 123 -14.32 -9.31 20.56
CA THR A 123 -15.47 -10.15 20.19
C THR A 123 -16.39 -9.63 19.09
N SER A 124 -16.19 -8.41 18.57
CA SER A 124 -16.79 -8.04 17.28
C SER A 124 -15.83 -8.46 16.18
N ARG A 125 -16.15 -9.54 15.46
CA ARG A 125 -15.52 -9.87 14.17
C ARG A 125 -15.96 -8.82 13.16
N THR A 126 -15.47 -7.60 13.32
CA THR A 126 -15.66 -6.47 12.41
C THR A 126 -15.29 -6.99 11.03
N LYS A 127 -16.25 -7.03 10.11
CA LYS A 127 -16.05 -7.51 8.73
C LYS A 127 -14.77 -6.87 8.22
N SER A 128 -13.71 -7.62 7.92
CA SER A 128 -12.49 -7.03 7.35
C SER A 128 -12.72 -6.70 5.88
N PHE A 129 -12.15 -5.60 5.39
CA PHE A 129 -12.07 -5.33 3.97
C PHE A 129 -10.98 -6.22 3.37
N THR A 130 -11.35 -7.08 2.44
CA THR A 130 -10.37 -7.94 1.76
C THR A 130 -9.89 -7.25 0.50
N LEU A 131 -8.70 -6.66 0.55
CA LEU A 131 -8.05 -6.04 -0.59
C LEU A 131 -7.70 -7.13 -1.63
N LYS A 132 -8.31 -7.04 -2.80
CA LYS A 132 -8.05 -7.93 -3.95
C LYS A 132 -7.38 -7.15 -5.08
N PRO A 133 -6.67 -7.80 -6.01
CA PRO A 133 -6.16 -7.11 -7.20
C PRO A 133 -7.24 -6.37 -8.00
N THR A 134 -8.50 -6.81 -7.90
CA THR A 134 -9.65 -6.25 -8.61
C THR A 134 -10.50 -5.29 -7.76
N SER A 135 -10.06 -4.94 -6.55
CA SER A 135 -10.82 -4.01 -5.70
C SER A 135 -10.90 -2.63 -6.35
N VAL A 136 -12.05 -1.97 -6.19
CA VAL A 136 -12.34 -0.70 -6.87
C VAL A 136 -12.70 0.40 -5.88
N GLY A 137 -12.62 1.66 -6.33
CA GLY A 137 -12.89 2.84 -5.49
C GLY A 137 -14.20 2.79 -4.70
N ALA A 138 -15.29 2.29 -5.30
CA ALA A 138 -16.57 2.14 -4.62
C ALA A 138 -16.49 1.22 -3.39
N GLU A 139 -15.71 0.14 -3.46
CA GLU A 139 -15.57 -0.80 -2.34
C GLU A 139 -14.83 -0.16 -1.16
N PHE A 140 -13.80 0.65 -1.44
CA PHE A 140 -13.08 1.40 -0.42
C PHE A 140 -13.99 2.40 0.28
N VAL A 141 -14.76 3.20 -0.47
CA VAL A 141 -15.68 4.20 0.11
C VAL A 141 -16.83 3.51 0.87
N GLN A 142 -17.41 2.45 0.31
CA GLN A 142 -18.46 1.69 0.98
C GLN A 142 -17.99 1.12 2.32
N TYR A 143 -16.73 0.68 2.37
CA TYR A 143 -16.16 0.16 3.59
C TYR A 143 -15.68 1.30 4.51
N PHE A 144 -14.64 2.06 4.15
CA PHE A 144 -13.99 3.04 5.03
C PHE A 144 -14.75 4.37 5.20
N GLY A 145 -15.81 4.62 4.44
CA GLY A 145 -16.52 5.90 4.42
C GLY A 145 -15.84 6.92 3.50
N GLU A 146 -16.27 8.18 3.57
CA GLU A 146 -15.64 9.26 2.80
C GLU A 146 -14.19 9.51 3.25
N PRO A 147 -13.24 9.67 2.31
CA PRO A 147 -11.86 9.98 2.64
C PRO A 147 -11.75 11.40 3.23
N GLY A 148 -10.82 11.58 4.18
CA GLY A 148 -10.53 12.88 4.78
C GLY A 148 -9.79 13.84 3.83
N ARG A 149 -9.01 13.28 2.89
CA ARG A 149 -8.36 14.03 1.80
C ARG A 149 -8.46 13.24 0.50
N LYS A 150 -8.58 13.95 -0.62
CA LYS A 150 -8.64 13.33 -1.95
C LYS A 150 -8.15 14.31 -3.02
N GLY A 151 -7.64 13.80 -4.13
CA GLY A 151 -7.11 14.63 -5.21
C GLY A 151 -6.68 13.84 -6.44
N GLY A 152 -6.01 14.52 -7.37
CA GLY A 152 -5.51 13.91 -8.60
C GLY A 152 -6.58 13.71 -9.67
N GLY A 153 -6.27 12.86 -10.64
CA GLY A 153 -7.15 12.53 -11.78
C GLY A 153 -7.18 13.59 -12.89
N THR A 154 -6.69 14.80 -12.66
CA THR A 154 -6.64 15.85 -13.68
C THR A 154 -5.50 15.64 -14.68
N GLY A 155 -5.87 15.60 -15.97
CA GLY A 155 -4.92 15.55 -17.08
C GLY A 155 -4.32 14.17 -17.37
N SER A 156 -3.42 14.13 -18.36
CA SER A 156 -2.71 12.92 -18.79
C SER A 156 -1.36 12.72 -18.07
N ALA A 157 -0.84 13.77 -17.43
CA ALA A 157 0.43 13.79 -16.72
C ALA A 157 0.17 14.17 -15.25
N GLY A 158 0.28 13.19 -14.34
CA GLY A 158 -0.04 13.34 -12.92
C GLY A 158 -0.44 12.00 -12.30
N PRO A 159 -0.64 11.90 -10.98
CA PRO A 159 -1.25 10.72 -10.38
C PRO A 159 -2.70 10.56 -10.85
N GLY A 160 -3.21 9.33 -10.80
CA GLY A 160 -4.66 9.11 -10.90
C GLY A 160 -5.38 9.71 -9.69
N ILE A 161 -6.67 9.43 -9.56
CA ILE A 161 -7.38 9.74 -8.32
C ILE A 161 -6.64 9.08 -7.14
N TRP A 162 -6.50 9.83 -6.06
CA TRP A 162 -6.07 9.29 -4.78
C TRP A 162 -7.03 9.72 -3.68
N CYS A 163 -7.20 8.82 -2.70
CA CYS A 163 -8.05 8.99 -1.54
C CYS A 163 -7.27 8.61 -0.28
N ASP A 164 -7.41 9.39 0.77
CA ASP A 164 -6.68 9.22 2.03
C ASP A 164 -7.65 9.25 3.22
N TRP A 165 -7.53 8.24 4.08
CA TRP A 165 -8.22 8.06 5.34
C TRP A 165 -7.19 8.10 6.49
N PRO A 166 -6.79 9.30 6.97
CA PRO A 166 -5.74 9.43 7.97
C PRO A 166 -6.00 8.67 9.27
N GLY A 167 -7.25 8.71 9.77
CA GLY A 167 -7.65 7.97 10.98
C GLY A 167 -7.59 6.45 10.82
N GLN A 168 -7.54 5.94 9.58
CA GLN A 168 -7.36 4.52 9.28
C GLN A 168 -5.89 4.16 8.99
N GLY A 169 -5.01 5.16 8.81
CA GLY A 169 -3.64 4.92 8.38
C GLY A 169 -3.58 4.34 6.97
N LEU A 170 -4.47 4.80 6.08
CA LEU A 170 -4.67 4.22 4.75
C LEU A 170 -4.77 5.32 3.69
N MET A 171 -3.95 5.24 2.65
CA MET A 171 -4.09 6.00 1.42
C MET A 171 -4.14 5.03 0.23
N VAL A 172 -4.93 5.37 -0.78
CA VAL A 172 -5.11 4.56 -1.99
C VAL A 172 -4.98 5.45 -3.21
N GLU A 173 -4.10 5.06 -4.13
CA GLU A 173 -4.06 5.61 -5.49
C GLU A 173 -4.77 4.66 -6.44
N PHE A 174 -5.52 5.22 -7.38
CA PHE A 174 -6.25 4.48 -8.41
C PHE A 174 -5.57 4.64 -9.77
N GLY A 175 -5.53 3.52 -10.50
CA GLY A 175 -4.99 3.42 -11.85
C GLY A 175 -6.07 3.26 -12.91
N GLY A 176 -5.64 3.11 -14.15
CA GLY A 176 -6.52 2.92 -15.30
C GLY A 176 -7.08 4.23 -15.89
N ASP A 177 -7.85 4.08 -16.96
CA ASP A 177 -8.47 5.20 -17.66
C ASP A 177 -9.61 5.81 -16.80
N GLU A 178 -10.21 5.01 -15.92
CA GLU A 178 -11.28 5.42 -15.00
C GLU A 178 -10.79 6.35 -13.88
N ALA A 179 -9.49 6.39 -13.60
CA ALA A 179 -8.89 7.25 -12.57
C ALA A 179 -8.31 8.55 -13.13
N ARG A 180 -8.47 8.84 -14.43
CA ARG A 180 -7.76 9.92 -15.14
C ARG A 180 -8.65 10.67 -16.12
N GLY A 181 -8.27 11.92 -16.39
CA GLY A 181 -8.94 12.76 -17.37
C GLY A 181 -10.13 13.55 -16.82
N PRO A 182 -10.84 14.28 -17.70
CA PRO A 182 -11.91 15.20 -17.29
C PRO A 182 -13.04 14.55 -16.51
N SER A 183 -13.27 13.25 -16.71
CA SER A 183 -14.35 12.48 -16.08
C SER A 183 -13.87 11.54 -14.96
N ALA A 184 -12.65 11.73 -14.48
CA ALA A 184 -12.04 10.82 -13.50
C ALA A 184 -12.93 10.64 -12.27
N TRP A 185 -13.50 11.72 -11.73
CA TRP A 185 -14.27 11.68 -10.49
C TRP A 185 -15.65 11.05 -10.68
N GLU A 186 -16.19 11.08 -11.89
CA GLU A 186 -17.42 10.41 -12.30
C GLU A 186 -17.20 8.90 -12.50
N THR A 187 -16.00 8.49 -12.93
CA THR A 187 -15.66 7.08 -13.18
C THR A 187 -14.87 6.41 -12.06
N GLY A 188 -14.33 7.17 -11.11
CA GLY A 188 -13.39 6.70 -10.08
C GLY A 188 -13.96 5.63 -9.15
N ALA A 189 -15.28 5.55 -9.01
CA ALA A 189 -15.95 4.45 -8.31
C ALA A 189 -15.61 3.06 -8.90
N LYS A 190 -15.31 2.99 -10.20
CA LYS A 190 -14.94 1.76 -10.92
C LYS A 190 -13.44 1.59 -11.07
N ALA A 191 -12.64 2.59 -10.71
CA ALA A 191 -11.20 2.54 -10.89
C ALA A 191 -10.58 1.52 -9.94
N VAL A 192 -9.70 0.69 -10.48
CA VAL A 192 -8.94 -0.30 -9.72
C VAL A 192 -7.76 0.40 -9.03
N TRP A 193 -7.47 0.04 -7.78
CA TRP A 193 -6.31 0.60 -7.07
C TRP A 193 -5.00 0.21 -7.77
N SER A 194 -4.03 1.12 -7.79
CA SER A 194 -2.66 0.87 -8.25
C SER A 194 -1.68 0.74 -7.09
N VAL A 195 -1.88 1.55 -6.03
CA VAL A 195 -1.04 1.56 -4.84
C VAL A 195 -1.91 1.71 -3.60
N VAL A 196 -1.63 0.91 -2.58
CA VAL A 196 -2.18 1.09 -1.23
C VAL A 196 -1.01 1.43 -0.30
N THR A 197 -1.07 2.57 0.36
CA THR A 197 -0.09 2.98 1.36
C THR A 197 -0.69 2.78 2.76
N LEU A 198 0.00 1.99 3.58
CA LEU A 198 -0.31 1.81 5.00
C LEU A 198 0.65 2.65 5.82
N PHE A 199 0.14 3.39 6.81
CA PHE A 199 0.93 4.24 7.69
C PHE A 199 0.33 4.31 9.10
N ARG A 200 1.06 4.87 10.06
CA ARG A 200 0.51 5.07 11.40
C ARG A 200 -0.57 6.16 11.37
N PRO A 201 -1.77 5.94 11.93
CA PRO A 201 -2.79 6.97 11.98
C PRO A 201 -2.28 8.26 12.65
N THR A 202 -2.72 9.40 12.12
CA THR A 202 -2.40 10.76 12.62
C THR A 202 -3.66 11.49 13.06
#